data_AF-A0A6J8A669-F1
#
_entry.id   AF-A0A6J8A669-F1
#
_cell.length_a   1.000
_cell.length_b   1.000
_cell.length_c   1.000
_cell.angle_alpha   90.00
_cell.angle_beta   90.00
_cell.angle_gamma   90.00
#
_symmetry.space_group_name_H-M   'P 1'
#
loop_
_entity.id
_entity.type
_entity.pdbx_description
1 polymer ?
#
loop_
_entity_poly.entity_id
_entity_poly.type
_entity_poly.pdbx_seq_one_letter_code
_entity_poly.pdbx_strand_id
1 'polypeptide(L)'
;MEGIKKSLADNLTEFQNARSSDINTMWNDFKNIVKNVMTTYVPTKQTKERYSHPWMNTQLRKISNSKQRACTKAKRTKHTKDWKRYKFLKAKLKKESRVPHGKYTEDIISTDKHKEKPKRFWSYIKSRKRESTGIVTLKDKECLLHSDTPTKASILNHQFQSVYTKEDTHNIPHMGPSPFPTMDNIKEAELISPYLTILYQKALDTGTIPNDCRAANIVPVFKKGENTKLQTTDQSH
;
A
#
# COMPACT_ATOMS: atom_id res chain seq x y z
N MET A 1 15.85 -16.83 -12.23
CA MET A 1 16.42 -17.05 -10.88
C MET A 1 17.93 -17.14 -10.91
N GLU A 2 18.55 -17.90 -11.84
CA GLU A 2 20.02 -18.04 -11.91
C GLU A 2 20.80 -16.72 -12.05
N GLY A 3 20.29 -15.74 -12.80
CA GLY A 3 20.92 -14.41 -12.91
C GLY A 3 21.01 -13.64 -11.59
N ILE A 4 19.99 -13.77 -10.72
CA ILE A 4 19.97 -13.16 -9.38
C ILE A 4 21.05 -13.81 -8.49
N LYS A 5 21.11 -15.15 -8.51
CA LYS A 5 22.08 -15.92 -7.73
C LYS A 5 23.52 -15.56 -8.11
N LYS A 6 23.82 -15.56 -9.41
CA LYS A 6 25.15 -15.22 -9.93
C LYS A 6 25.54 -13.80 -9.57
N SER A 7 24.65 -12.83 -9.80
CA SER A 7 24.92 -11.43 -9.50
C SER A 7 25.16 -11.21 -8.00
N LEU A 8 24.42 -11.85 -7.11
CA LEU A 8 24.67 -11.78 -5.66
C LEU A 8 25.98 -12.48 -5.27
N ALA A 9 26.31 -13.64 -5.85
CA ALA A 9 27.57 -14.32 -5.57
C ALA A 9 28.80 -13.46 -5.99
N ASP A 10 28.73 -12.83 -7.16
CA ASP A 10 29.82 -12.01 -7.69
C ASP A 10 30.07 -10.76 -6.82
N ASN A 11 28.99 -10.10 -6.36
CA ASN A 11 29.08 -8.92 -5.50
C ASN A 11 29.48 -9.25 -4.04
N LEU A 12 29.40 -10.52 -3.62
CA LEU A 12 29.71 -10.92 -2.24
C LEU A 12 31.21 -10.78 -1.95
N THR A 13 32.06 -11.11 -2.93
CA THR A 13 33.51 -10.98 -2.82
C THR A 13 33.94 -9.53 -2.65
N GLU A 14 33.34 -8.62 -3.43
CA GLU A 14 33.57 -7.18 -3.32
C GLU A 14 33.08 -6.64 -1.97
N PHE A 15 31.91 -7.10 -1.51
CA PHE A 15 31.35 -6.73 -0.21
C PHE A 15 32.21 -7.19 0.98
N GLN A 16 32.83 -8.38 0.88
CA GLN A 16 33.76 -8.89 1.90
C GLN A 16 35.02 -8.02 2.01
N ASN A 17 35.53 -7.51 0.89
CA ASN A 17 36.70 -6.64 0.87
C ASN A 17 36.43 -5.24 1.48
N ALA A 18 35.16 -4.81 1.52
CA ALA A 18 34.73 -3.54 2.12
C ALA A 18 34.59 -3.57 3.66
N ARG A 19 35.02 -4.65 4.34
CA ARG A 19 34.88 -4.84 5.80
C ARG A 19 35.60 -3.77 6.66
N SER A 20 36.55 -3.05 6.08
CA SER A 20 37.28 -1.94 6.71
C SER A 20 36.46 -0.65 6.84
N SER A 21 35.36 -0.52 6.11
CA SER A 21 34.51 0.68 6.11
C SER A 21 33.59 0.79 7.35
N ASP A 22 33.00 1.97 7.54
CA ASP A 22 31.95 2.20 8.54
C ASP A 22 30.71 1.32 8.29
N ILE A 23 30.02 0.95 9.36
CA ILE A 23 28.85 0.07 9.30
C ILE A 23 27.69 0.66 8.46
N ASN A 24 27.50 1.98 8.47
CA ASN A 24 26.46 2.62 7.66
C ASN A 24 26.81 2.60 6.18
N THR A 25 28.09 2.74 5.84
CA THR A 25 28.57 2.60 4.46
C THR A 25 28.33 1.18 3.97
N MET A 26 28.74 0.17 4.74
CA MET A 26 28.47 -1.24 4.40
C MET A 26 26.97 -1.54 4.26
N TRP A 27 26.13 -0.97 5.14
CA TRP A 27 24.68 -1.12 5.05
C TRP A 27 24.10 -0.49 3.78
N ASN A 28 24.60 0.67 3.38
CA ASN A 28 24.18 1.32 2.13
C ASN A 28 24.64 0.53 0.90
N ASP A 29 25.85 -0.02 0.93
CA ASP A 29 26.37 -0.87 -0.15
C ASP A 29 25.53 -2.13 -0.32
N PHE A 30 25.20 -2.80 0.78
CA PHE A 30 24.28 -3.94 0.77
C PHE A 30 22.92 -3.58 0.15
N LYS A 31 22.29 -2.49 0.59
CA LYS A 31 21.02 -2.02 0.03
C LYS A 31 21.13 -1.73 -1.46
N ASN A 32 22.23 -1.11 -1.90
CA ASN A 32 22.45 -0.78 -3.30
C ASN A 32 22.61 -2.03 -4.16
N ILE A 33 23.39 -3.02 -3.70
CA ILE A 33 23.55 -4.32 -4.37
C ILE A 33 22.19 -5.00 -4.54
N VAL A 34 21.43 -5.15 -3.44
CA VAL A 34 20.11 -5.79 -3.47
C VAL A 34 19.15 -5.03 -4.38
N LYS A 35 19.12 -3.70 -4.29
CA LYS A 35 18.27 -2.85 -5.13
C LYS A 35 18.63 -2.97 -6.61
N ASN A 36 19.91 -3.00 -6.96
CA ASN A 36 20.39 -3.13 -8.34
C ASN A 36 20.02 -4.49 -8.94
N VAL A 37 20.18 -5.56 -8.16
CA VAL A 37 19.76 -6.91 -8.54
C VAL A 37 18.24 -6.96 -8.74
N MET A 38 17.47 -6.39 -7.80
CA MET A 38 16.01 -6.31 -7.93
C MET A 38 15.58 -5.53 -9.18
N THR A 39 16.15 -4.35 -9.45
CA THR A 39 15.78 -3.54 -10.62
C THR A 39 16.13 -4.21 -11.95
N THR A 40 17.18 -5.03 -11.98
CA THR A 40 17.64 -5.71 -13.20
C THR A 40 16.81 -6.95 -13.52
N TYR A 41 16.53 -7.77 -12.51
CA TYR A 41 15.95 -9.10 -12.73
C TYR A 41 14.46 -9.19 -12.41
N VAL A 42 13.89 -8.23 -11.68
CA VAL A 42 12.44 -8.19 -11.40
C VAL A 42 11.79 -7.22 -12.37
N PRO A 43 10.93 -7.71 -13.30
CA PRO A 43 10.20 -6.83 -14.22
C PRO A 43 9.32 -5.87 -13.42
N THR A 44 9.64 -4.58 -13.46
CA THR A 44 8.82 -3.55 -12.85
C THR A 44 7.92 -2.92 -13.92
N LYS A 45 6.66 -2.67 -13.57
CA LYS A 45 5.73 -1.93 -14.41
C LYS A 45 5.53 -0.55 -13.82
N GLN A 46 5.94 0.48 -14.55
CA GLN A 46 5.55 1.84 -14.21
C GLN A 46 4.03 1.96 -14.38
N THR A 47 3.32 2.17 -13.27
CA THR A 47 1.92 2.55 -13.34
C THR A 47 1.86 3.98 -13.87
N LYS A 48 1.01 4.23 -14.87
CA LYS A 48 0.74 5.61 -15.33
C LYS A 48 0.38 6.47 -14.13
N GLU A 49 0.89 7.70 -14.10
CA GLU A 49 0.49 8.70 -13.09
C GLU A 49 -1.05 8.76 -13.02
N ARG A 50 -1.56 9.01 -11.80
CA ARG A 50 -3.01 9.05 -11.55
C ARG A 50 -3.70 9.90 -12.61
N TYR A 51 -4.79 9.37 -13.16
CA TYR A 51 -5.61 10.07 -14.14
C TYR A 51 -5.89 11.50 -13.68
N SER A 52 -5.39 12.48 -14.43
CA SER A 52 -5.89 13.84 -14.33
C SER A 52 -7.39 13.76 -14.57
N HIS A 53 -8.18 14.45 -13.75
CA HIS A 53 -9.64 14.43 -13.87
C HIS A 53 -10.01 14.65 -15.33
N PRO A 54 -10.85 13.80 -15.97
CA PRO A 54 -11.03 13.85 -17.43
C PRO A 54 -11.54 15.20 -17.96
N TRP A 55 -12.16 16.00 -17.10
CA TRP A 55 -12.63 17.36 -17.38
C TRP A 55 -11.56 18.46 -17.16
N MET A 56 -10.34 18.12 -16.77
CA MET A 56 -9.26 19.08 -16.51
C MET A 56 -8.48 19.38 -17.80
N ASN A 57 -8.72 20.57 -18.36
CA ASN A 57 -8.03 21.02 -19.56
C ASN A 57 -6.78 21.87 -19.25
N THR A 58 -5.98 22.15 -20.28
CA THR A 58 -4.74 22.95 -20.19
C THR A 58 -4.98 24.37 -19.67
N GLN A 59 -6.10 25.00 -20.03
CA GLN A 59 -6.43 26.36 -19.59
C GLN A 59 -6.73 26.41 -18.09
N LEU A 60 -7.51 25.46 -17.58
CA LEU A 60 -7.77 25.28 -16.15
C LEU A 60 -6.48 24.99 -15.39
N ARG A 61 -5.59 24.18 -15.96
CA ARG A 61 -4.27 23.90 -15.37
C ARG A 61 -3.43 25.17 -15.28
N LYS A 62 -3.39 25.99 -16.33
CA LYS A 62 -2.72 27.31 -16.32
C LYS A 62 -3.27 28.20 -15.22
N ILE A 63 -4.61 28.33 -15.11
CA ILE A 63 -5.26 29.13 -14.06
C ILE A 63 -4.95 28.57 -12.67
N SER A 64 -4.97 27.25 -12.49
CA SER A 64 -4.64 26.58 -11.23
C SER A 64 -3.19 26.85 -10.80
N ASN A 65 -2.24 26.74 -11.73
CA ASN A 65 -0.82 27.03 -11.49
C ASN A 65 -0.61 28.53 -11.20
N SER A 66 -1.29 29.43 -11.91
CA SER A 66 -1.26 30.87 -11.60
C SER A 66 -1.87 31.17 -10.22
N LYS A 67 -2.97 30.51 -9.86
CA LYS A 67 -3.59 30.61 -8.52
C LYS A 67 -2.63 30.12 -7.44
N GLN A 68 -1.93 29.01 -7.68
CA GLN A 68 -0.93 28.48 -6.75
C GLN A 68 0.22 29.46 -6.56
N ARG A 69 0.80 29.96 -7.66
CA ARG A 69 1.86 30.99 -7.62
C ARG A 69 1.41 32.26 -6.87
N ALA A 70 0.17 32.71 -7.10
CA ALA A 70 -0.39 33.85 -6.37
C ALA A 70 -0.57 33.56 -4.87
N CYS A 71 -0.95 32.33 -4.49
CA CYS A 71 -1.06 31.93 -3.08
C CYS A 71 0.32 31.92 -2.40
N THR A 72 1.32 31.31 -3.04
CA THR A 72 2.70 31.30 -2.54
C THR A 72 3.22 32.73 -2.37
N LYS A 73 2.98 33.60 -3.36
CA LYS A 73 3.36 35.02 -3.28
C LYS A 73 2.66 35.73 -2.14
N ALA A 74 1.32 35.61 -2.02
CA ALA A 74 0.54 36.26 -0.97
C ALA A 74 0.93 35.82 0.44
N LYS A 75 1.31 34.54 0.63
CA LYS A 75 1.84 34.03 1.90
C LYS A 75 3.20 34.65 2.25
N ARG A 76 4.06 34.85 1.25
CA ARG A 76 5.40 35.45 1.43
C ARG A 76 5.33 36.95 1.70
N THR A 77 4.58 37.69 0.89
CA THR A 77 4.55 39.16 0.93
C THR A 77 3.55 39.73 1.94
N LYS A 78 2.53 38.95 2.32
CA LYS A 78 1.43 39.36 3.21
C LYS A 78 0.65 40.62 2.76
N HIS A 79 0.88 41.13 1.55
CA HIS A 79 0.19 42.29 1.03
C HIS A 79 -1.25 41.97 0.57
N THR A 80 -2.17 42.89 0.83
CA THR A 80 -3.59 42.78 0.44
C THR A 80 -3.78 42.63 -1.07
N LYS A 81 -2.94 43.27 -1.89
CA LYS A 81 -2.95 43.18 -3.36
C LYS A 81 -2.73 41.74 -3.86
N ASP A 82 -1.77 41.03 -3.28
CA ASP A 82 -1.46 39.65 -3.66
C ASP A 82 -2.60 38.70 -3.22
N TRP A 83 -3.21 38.95 -2.06
CA TRP A 83 -4.42 38.23 -1.63
C TRP A 83 -5.63 38.49 -2.53
N LYS A 84 -5.85 39.73 -2.98
CA LYS A 84 -6.89 40.07 -3.96
C LYS A 84 -6.67 39.31 -5.27
N ARG A 85 -5.42 39.26 -5.76
CA ARG A 85 -5.05 38.49 -6.96
C ARG A 85 -5.32 36.99 -6.81
N TYR A 86 -4.98 36.41 -5.66
CA TYR A 86 -5.29 35.01 -5.35
C TYR A 86 -6.81 34.75 -5.32
N LYS A 87 -7.59 35.60 -4.62
CA LYS A 87 -9.05 35.47 -4.55
C LYS A 87 -9.69 35.54 -5.94
N PHE A 88 -9.23 36.47 -6.78
CA PHE A 88 -9.67 36.56 -8.18
C PHE A 88 -9.38 35.28 -8.97
N LEU A 89 -8.15 34.77 -8.91
CA LEU A 89 -7.78 33.54 -9.62
C LEU A 89 -8.52 32.30 -9.09
N LYS A 90 -8.80 32.25 -7.79
CA LYS A 90 -9.63 31.19 -7.17
C LYS A 90 -11.06 31.24 -7.70
N ALA A 91 -11.68 32.43 -7.75
CA ALA A 91 -13.02 32.61 -8.28
C ALA A 91 -13.08 32.29 -9.79
N LYS A 92 -12.09 32.75 -10.56
CA LYS A 92 -11.95 32.44 -11.98
C LYS A 92 -11.84 30.93 -12.22
N LEU A 93 -10.96 30.24 -11.49
CA LEU A 93 -10.82 28.78 -11.60
C LEU A 93 -12.15 28.06 -11.33
N LYS A 94 -12.86 28.44 -10.27
CA LYS A 94 -14.16 27.85 -9.92
C LYS A 94 -15.22 28.08 -11.00
N LYS A 95 -15.26 29.28 -11.59
CA LYS A 95 -16.20 29.61 -12.69
C LYS A 95 -15.89 28.79 -13.93
N GLU A 96 -14.64 28.82 -14.38
CA GLU A 96 -14.20 28.13 -15.60
C GLU A 96 -14.29 26.61 -15.46
N SER A 97 -14.09 26.05 -14.26
CA SER A 97 -14.17 24.60 -14.05
C SER A 97 -15.59 24.04 -14.17
N ARG A 98 -16.63 24.86 -13.99
CA ARG A 98 -18.02 24.40 -14.06
C ARG A 98 -18.39 23.88 -15.44
N VAL A 99 -17.91 24.54 -16.50
CA VAL A 99 -18.26 24.20 -17.89
C VAL A 99 -17.75 22.82 -18.30
N PRO A 100 -16.43 22.52 -18.26
CA PRO A 100 -15.94 21.20 -18.64
C PRO A 100 -16.36 20.12 -17.66
N HIS A 101 -16.58 20.46 -16.38
CA HIS A 101 -17.15 19.51 -15.43
C HIS A 101 -18.57 19.14 -15.81
N GLY A 102 -19.43 20.12 -16.14
CA GLY A 102 -20.79 19.91 -16.61
C GLY A 102 -20.85 19.01 -17.85
N LYS A 103 -20.04 19.32 -18.87
CA LYS A 103 -19.93 18.49 -20.08
C LYS A 103 -19.52 17.05 -19.79
N TYR A 104 -18.57 16.86 -18.86
CA TYR A 104 -18.15 15.52 -18.44
C TYR A 104 -19.24 14.76 -17.67
N THR A 105 -19.97 15.45 -16.79
CA THR A 105 -21.07 14.82 -16.05
C THR A 105 -22.23 14.47 -16.97
N GLU A 106 -22.54 15.33 -17.92
CA GLU A 106 -23.53 15.08 -18.97
C GLU A 106 -23.14 13.84 -19.79
N ASP A 107 -21.89 13.79 -20.28
CA ASP A 107 -21.35 12.63 -21.02
C ASP A 107 -21.41 11.30 -20.24
N ILE A 108 -21.33 11.35 -18.90
CA ILE A 108 -21.45 10.16 -18.05
C ILE A 108 -22.91 9.75 -17.83
N ILE A 109 -23.83 10.71 -17.74
CA ILE A 109 -25.24 10.50 -17.41
C ILE A 109 -26.07 10.21 -18.66
N SER A 110 -25.64 10.67 -19.85
CA SER A 110 -26.34 10.45 -21.11
C SER A 110 -26.68 8.97 -21.33
N THR A 111 -27.96 8.71 -21.58
CA THR A 111 -28.57 7.38 -21.62
C THR A 111 -27.97 6.46 -22.69
N ASP A 112 -27.58 7.00 -23.84
CA ASP A 112 -26.92 6.23 -24.91
C ASP A 112 -25.54 5.69 -24.48
N LYS A 113 -24.71 6.52 -23.85
CA LYS A 113 -23.30 6.20 -23.59
C LYS A 113 -23.08 5.30 -22.38
N HIS A 114 -23.96 5.34 -21.38
CA HIS A 114 -23.80 4.50 -20.19
C HIS A 114 -24.21 3.02 -20.43
N LYS A 115 -25.04 2.74 -21.45
CA LYS A 115 -25.35 1.37 -21.88
C LYS A 115 -24.11 0.68 -22.46
N GLU A 116 -23.30 1.42 -23.22
CA GLU A 116 -22.03 0.90 -23.78
C GLU A 116 -20.93 0.75 -22.72
N LYS A 117 -20.84 1.69 -21.75
CA LYS A 117 -19.75 1.75 -20.75
C LYS A 117 -20.25 1.93 -19.32
N PRO A 118 -20.96 0.94 -18.75
CA PRO A 118 -21.60 1.05 -17.42
C PRO A 118 -20.60 1.27 -16.29
N LYS A 119 -19.36 0.77 -16.42
CA LYS A 119 -18.32 0.89 -15.38
C LYS A 119 -17.96 2.35 -15.08
N ARG A 120 -17.95 3.25 -16.08
CA ARG A 120 -17.60 4.68 -15.89
C ARG A 120 -18.69 5.41 -15.12
N PHE A 121 -19.95 5.12 -15.44
CA PHE A 121 -21.12 5.60 -14.70
C PHE A 121 -21.09 5.13 -13.25
N TRP A 122 -21.00 3.82 -13.00
CA TRP A 122 -20.98 3.29 -11.63
C TRP A 122 -19.78 3.76 -10.82
N SER A 123 -18.60 3.92 -11.45
CA SER A 123 -17.43 4.50 -10.78
C SER A 123 -17.67 5.95 -10.38
N TYR A 124 -18.28 6.74 -11.26
CA TYR A 124 -18.67 8.12 -10.96
C TYR A 124 -19.67 8.17 -9.80
N ILE A 125 -20.75 7.38 -9.85
CA ILE A 125 -21.74 7.30 -8.76
C ILE A 125 -21.09 6.90 -7.44
N LYS A 126 -20.27 5.84 -7.42
CA LYS A 126 -19.53 5.41 -6.22
C LYS A 126 -18.64 6.52 -5.67
N SER A 127 -17.93 7.26 -6.53
CA SER A 127 -17.08 8.39 -6.11
C SER A 127 -17.86 9.58 -5.51
N ARG A 128 -19.17 9.66 -5.76
CA ARG A 128 -20.05 10.70 -5.22
C ARG A 128 -20.80 10.29 -3.97
N LYS A 129 -20.84 8.99 -3.62
CA LYS A 129 -21.43 8.53 -2.37
C LYS A 129 -20.64 9.10 -1.20
N ARG A 130 -21.32 9.80 -0.29
CA ARG A 130 -20.73 10.38 0.93
C ARG A 130 -20.64 9.37 2.07
N GLU A 131 -21.49 8.36 2.01
CA GLU A 131 -21.56 7.28 2.98
C GLU A 131 -21.32 5.96 2.23
N SER A 132 -20.33 5.21 2.71
CA SER A 132 -20.30 3.77 2.50
C SER A 132 -21.10 3.18 3.64
N THR A 133 -22.43 3.24 3.57
CA THR A 133 -23.23 2.37 4.42
C THR A 133 -22.79 0.95 4.09
N GLY A 134 -22.18 0.27 5.08
CA GLY A 134 -21.72 -1.10 4.91
C GLY A 134 -22.91 -2.04 4.71
N ILE A 135 -22.80 -3.26 5.22
CA ILE A 135 -23.97 -4.14 5.29
C ILE A 135 -25.04 -3.41 6.12
N VAL A 136 -26.24 -3.26 5.55
CA VAL A 136 -27.41 -2.67 6.20
C VAL A 136 -27.69 -3.42 7.51
N THR A 137 -28.42 -2.81 8.44
CA THR A 137 -28.89 -3.48 9.66
C THR A 137 -29.53 -4.82 9.31
N LEU A 138 -29.00 -5.91 9.89
CA LEU A 138 -29.49 -7.27 9.64
C LEU A 138 -30.52 -7.63 10.70
N LYS A 139 -31.53 -8.41 10.29
CA LYS A 139 -32.55 -8.93 11.17
C LYS A 139 -32.16 -10.34 11.61
N ASP A 140 -32.13 -10.59 12.92
CA ASP A 140 -31.89 -11.93 13.45
C ASP A 140 -33.19 -12.77 13.49
N LYS A 141 -33.07 -14.06 13.81
CA LYS A 141 -34.17 -15.01 13.99
C LYS A 141 -35.21 -14.53 15.01
N GLU A 142 -34.78 -13.77 16.02
CA GLU A 142 -35.66 -13.13 17.02
C GLU A 142 -36.31 -11.82 16.54
N CYS A 143 -36.19 -11.51 15.24
CA CYS A 143 -36.68 -10.29 14.61
C CYS A 143 -36.04 -8.97 15.08
N LEU A 144 -34.96 -9.03 15.86
CA LEU A 144 -34.20 -7.86 16.30
C LEU A 144 -33.28 -7.33 15.20
N LEU A 145 -33.14 -6.01 15.15
CA LEU A 145 -32.29 -5.31 14.19
C LEU A 145 -30.90 -5.08 14.78
N HIS A 146 -29.87 -5.61 14.13
CA HIS A 146 -28.48 -5.49 14.55
C HIS A 146 -27.70 -4.57 13.60
N SER A 147 -27.12 -3.51 14.16
CA SER A 147 -26.27 -2.55 13.44
C SER A 147 -24.78 -2.85 13.56
N ASP A 148 -24.38 -3.61 14.58
CA ASP A 148 -23.00 -3.88 14.93
C ASP A 148 -22.34 -4.95 14.03
N THR A 149 -21.05 -4.75 13.74
CA THR A 149 -20.27 -5.61 12.84
C THR A 149 -20.13 -7.07 13.30
N PRO A 150 -19.79 -7.38 14.57
CA PRO A 150 -19.58 -8.77 14.99
C PRO A 150 -20.88 -9.59 15.01
N THR A 151 -22.01 -9.00 15.41
CA THR A 151 -23.30 -9.71 15.39
C THR A 151 -23.77 -9.92 13.96
N LYS A 152 -23.58 -8.95 13.05
CA LYS A 152 -23.86 -9.15 11.61
C LYS A 152 -23.07 -10.32 11.02
N ALA A 153 -21.78 -10.44 11.35
CA ALA A 153 -20.96 -11.55 10.90
C ALA A 153 -21.47 -12.90 11.43
N SER A 154 -21.88 -12.94 12.70
CA SER A 154 -22.46 -14.14 13.33
C SER A 154 -23.79 -14.54 12.70
N ILE A 155 -24.69 -13.58 12.46
CA ILE A 155 -25.98 -13.81 11.78
C ILE A 155 -25.74 -14.37 10.38
N LEU A 156 -24.85 -13.75 9.59
CA LEU A 156 -24.53 -14.24 8.25
C LEU A 156 -23.93 -15.65 8.30
N ASN A 157 -22.95 -15.88 9.18
CA ASN A 157 -22.32 -17.19 9.31
C ASN A 157 -23.34 -18.29 9.67
N HIS A 158 -24.25 -18.00 10.59
CA HIS A 158 -25.31 -18.93 10.98
C HIS A 158 -26.29 -19.21 9.83
N GLN A 159 -26.68 -18.19 9.06
CA GLN A 159 -27.49 -18.37 7.86
C GLN A 159 -26.76 -19.20 6.82
N PHE A 160 -25.48 -18.91 6.56
CA PHE A 160 -24.63 -19.69 5.65
C PHE A 160 -24.51 -21.15 6.11
N GLN A 161 -24.19 -21.41 7.37
CA GLN A 161 -24.13 -22.77 7.93
C GLN A 161 -25.46 -23.52 7.77
N SER A 162 -26.59 -22.84 7.93
CA SER A 162 -27.91 -23.46 7.85
C SER A 162 -28.30 -23.94 6.45
N VAL A 163 -27.74 -23.34 5.40
CA VAL A 163 -28.03 -23.75 4.01
C VAL A 163 -27.10 -24.85 3.50
N TYR A 164 -26.01 -25.16 4.22
CA TYR A 164 -25.12 -26.27 3.85
C TYR A 164 -25.65 -27.60 4.38
N THR A 165 -25.41 -28.66 3.61
CA THR A 165 -25.65 -30.04 4.01
C THR A 165 -24.69 -30.44 5.14
N LYS A 166 -25.19 -31.20 6.12
CA LYS A 166 -24.36 -31.79 7.17
C LYS A 166 -23.65 -33.01 6.59
N GLU A 167 -22.46 -32.80 6.04
CA GLU A 167 -21.62 -33.88 5.51
C GLU A 167 -21.12 -34.78 6.65
N ASP A 168 -21.08 -36.10 6.40
CA ASP A 168 -20.52 -37.07 7.34
C ASP A 168 -18.98 -37.03 7.30
N THR A 169 -18.35 -36.57 8.38
CA THR A 169 -16.89 -36.49 8.50
C THR A 169 -16.21 -37.84 8.73
N HIS A 170 -16.98 -38.91 8.98
CA HIS A 170 -16.42 -40.25 9.24
C HIS A 170 -15.99 -40.97 7.96
N ASN A 171 -16.52 -40.58 6.80
CA ASN A 171 -16.21 -41.18 5.50
C ASN A 171 -15.77 -40.14 4.47
N ILE A 172 -14.73 -39.35 4.81
CA ILE A 172 -14.10 -38.45 3.84
C ILE A 172 -13.25 -39.31 2.91
N PRO A 173 -13.57 -39.42 1.61
CA PRO A 173 -12.77 -40.20 0.68
C PRO A 173 -11.37 -39.63 0.60
N HIS A 174 -10.36 -40.50 0.72
CA HIS A 174 -8.96 -40.11 0.59
C HIS A 174 -8.71 -39.63 -0.85
N MET A 175 -8.75 -38.31 -1.03
CA MET A 175 -8.27 -37.65 -2.24
C MET A 175 -6.78 -37.98 -2.30
N GLY A 176 -6.39 -38.81 -3.26
CA GLY A 176 -5.02 -39.27 -3.43
C GLY A 176 -3.99 -38.14 -3.51
N PRO A 177 -2.70 -38.47 -3.71
CA PRO A 177 -1.66 -37.44 -3.81
C PRO A 177 -2.06 -36.37 -4.83
N SER A 178 -1.93 -35.10 -4.42
CA SER A 178 -2.26 -33.95 -5.27
C SER A 178 -1.57 -34.10 -6.63
N PRO A 179 -2.30 -33.91 -7.76
CA PRO A 179 -1.69 -33.93 -9.09
C PRO A 179 -0.73 -32.74 -9.30
N PHE A 180 -0.77 -31.74 -8.39
CA PHE A 180 0.13 -30.61 -8.40
C PHE A 180 1.35 -30.87 -7.53
N PRO A 181 2.56 -30.49 -7.99
CA PRO A 181 3.77 -30.61 -7.20
C PRO A 181 3.66 -29.78 -5.92
N THR A 182 4.11 -30.36 -4.82
CA THR A 182 4.29 -29.63 -3.56
C THR A 182 5.20 -28.42 -3.80
N MET A 183 4.83 -27.25 -3.30
CA MET A 183 5.66 -26.05 -3.43
C MET A 183 7.04 -26.32 -2.81
N ASP A 184 8.10 -26.05 -3.56
CA ASP A 184 9.47 -26.16 -3.06
C ASP A 184 9.68 -25.21 -1.87
N ASN A 185 10.50 -25.63 -0.91
CA ASN A 185 10.93 -24.75 0.18
C ASN A 185 11.60 -23.50 -0.40
N ILE A 186 11.25 -22.34 0.15
CA ILE A 186 11.82 -21.03 -0.18
C ILE A 186 13.29 -21.01 0.26
N LYS A 187 14.22 -21.35 -0.65
CA LYS A 187 15.69 -21.41 -0.42
C LYS A 187 16.37 -20.05 -0.60
N GLU A 188 15.63 -19.00 -0.90
CA GLU A 188 16.15 -17.68 -1.26
C GLU A 188 16.88 -16.98 -0.10
N ALA A 189 16.62 -17.39 1.15
CA ALA A 189 17.32 -16.89 2.33
C ALA A 189 18.83 -17.20 2.31
N GLU A 190 19.24 -18.30 1.68
CA GLU A 190 20.65 -18.72 1.59
C GLU A 190 21.51 -17.72 0.81
N LEU A 191 20.92 -16.95 -0.11
CA LEU A 191 21.63 -15.99 -0.96
C LEU A 191 21.96 -14.68 -0.24
N ILE A 192 21.13 -14.28 0.72
CA ILE A 192 21.26 -13.02 1.46
C ILE A 192 21.97 -13.22 2.80
N SER A 193 21.88 -14.43 3.35
CA SER A 193 22.48 -14.80 4.64
C SER A 193 23.96 -14.40 4.80
N PRO A 194 24.86 -14.58 3.80
CA PRO A 194 26.27 -14.21 3.93
C PRO A 194 26.49 -12.71 4.15
N TYR A 195 25.75 -11.87 3.43
CA TYR A 195 25.81 -10.40 3.58
C TYR A 195 25.39 -9.96 4.98
N LEU A 196 24.27 -10.51 5.46
CA LEU A 196 23.76 -10.21 6.79
C LEU A 196 24.72 -10.70 7.86
N THR A 197 25.31 -11.88 7.70
CA THR A 197 26.29 -12.44 8.64
C THR A 197 27.47 -11.51 8.81
N ILE A 198 28.01 -10.97 7.71
CA ILE A 198 29.12 -10.00 7.74
C ILE A 198 28.70 -8.71 8.46
N LEU A 199 27.52 -8.18 8.16
CA LEU A 199 26.99 -6.96 8.79
C LEU A 199 26.73 -7.14 10.29
N TYR A 200 26.14 -8.26 10.68
CA TYR A 200 25.90 -8.58 12.08
C TYR A 200 27.21 -8.77 12.84
N GLN A 201 28.18 -9.48 12.27
CA GLN A 201 29.49 -9.64 12.91
C GLN A 201 30.15 -8.27 13.10
N LYS A 202 30.12 -7.39 12.09
CA LYS A 202 30.64 -6.02 12.22
C LYS A 202 29.92 -5.24 13.32
N ALA A 203 28.60 -5.36 13.43
CA ALA A 203 27.81 -4.70 14.47
C ALA A 203 28.18 -5.18 15.89
N LEU A 204 28.44 -6.48 16.04
CA LEU A 204 28.92 -7.06 17.30
C LEU A 204 30.32 -6.56 17.64
N ASP A 205 31.21 -6.52 16.65
CA ASP A 205 32.61 -6.10 16.84
C ASP A 205 32.72 -4.60 17.17
N THR A 206 31.89 -3.73 16.58
CA THR A 206 31.94 -2.27 16.79
C THR A 206 30.97 -1.75 17.85
N GLY A 207 30.02 -2.57 18.31
CA GLY A 207 28.94 -2.16 19.21
C GLY A 207 28.00 -1.11 18.59
N THR A 208 28.01 -0.94 17.27
CA THR A 208 27.19 0.03 16.54
C THR A 208 26.27 -0.68 15.57
N ILE A 209 25.04 -0.18 15.41
CA ILE A 209 24.06 -0.70 14.43
C ILE A 209 23.83 0.33 13.32
N PRO A 210 23.42 -0.08 12.10
CA PRO A 210 23.06 0.86 11.06
C PRO A 210 21.93 1.80 11.49
N ASN A 211 22.03 3.07 11.10
CA ASN A 211 21.05 4.10 11.47
C ASN A 211 19.62 3.75 11.04
N ASP A 212 19.45 3.13 9.88
CA ASP A 212 18.13 2.68 9.39
C ASP A 212 17.51 1.62 10.31
N CYS A 213 18.33 0.73 10.87
CA CYS A 213 17.89 -0.30 11.80
C CYS A 213 17.48 0.32 13.15
N ARG A 214 18.15 1.40 13.56
CA ARG A 214 17.80 2.16 14.77
C ARG A 214 16.45 2.90 14.64
N ALA A 215 16.14 3.41 13.45
CA ALA A 215 14.90 4.12 13.17
C ALA A 215 13.72 3.20 12.81
N ALA A 216 13.95 1.89 12.67
CA ALA A 216 12.93 0.94 12.28
C ALA A 216 11.94 0.69 13.44
N ASN A 217 10.64 0.68 13.12
CA ASN A 217 9.61 0.28 14.08
C ASN A 217 9.64 -1.24 14.27
N ILE A 218 10.36 -1.71 15.29
CA ILE A 218 10.44 -3.14 15.63
C ILE A 218 9.16 -3.52 16.37
N VAL A 219 8.23 -4.14 15.65
CA VAL A 219 7.02 -4.70 16.26
C VAL A 219 7.34 -6.13 16.73
N PRO A 220 7.14 -6.46 18.01
CA PRO A 220 7.34 -7.82 18.49
C PRO A 220 6.38 -8.76 17.75
N VAL A 221 6.96 -9.77 17.08
CA VAL A 221 6.19 -10.84 16.44
C VAL A 221 5.83 -11.85 17.52
N PHE A 222 4.61 -11.76 18.05
CA PHE A 222 4.05 -12.80 18.91
C PHE A 222 3.79 -14.05 18.07
N LYS A 223 4.72 -15.01 18.09
CA LYS A 223 4.46 -16.37 17.62
C LYS A 223 3.58 -17.05 18.67
N LYS A 224 2.45 -17.62 18.25
CA LYS A 224 1.55 -18.38 19.12
C LYS A 224 2.24 -19.69 19.56
N GLY A 225 2.84 -19.65 20.74
CA GLY A 225 3.47 -20.75 21.49
C GLY A 225 3.67 -20.28 22.93
N GLU A 226 3.68 -21.19 23.90
CA GLU A 226 3.56 -20.89 25.34
C GLU A 226 4.34 -19.67 25.82
N ASN A 227 3.61 -18.71 26.39
CA ASN A 227 4.13 -17.42 26.81
C ASN A 227 4.91 -17.55 28.14
N THR A 228 6.23 -17.73 28.07
CA THR A 228 7.08 -17.40 29.22
C THR A 228 7.20 -15.87 29.29
N LYS A 229 6.52 -15.28 30.27
CA LYS A 229 6.55 -13.83 30.53
C LYS A 229 7.98 -13.40 30.87
N LEU A 230 8.63 -12.62 30.01
CA LEU A 230 9.81 -11.85 30.38
C LEU A 230 9.34 -10.45 30.83
N GLN A 231 9.51 -10.17 32.12
CA GLN A 231 9.31 -8.85 32.69
C GLN A 231 10.51 -7.97 32.31
N THR A 232 10.28 -6.90 31.55
CA THR A 232 11.24 -5.83 31.38
C THR A 232 11.13 -4.91 32.60
N THR A 233 12.12 -4.98 33.50
CA THR A 233 12.35 -3.94 34.49
C THR A 233 12.91 -2.71 33.77
N ASP A 234 12.11 -1.64 33.69
CA ASP A 234 12.59 -0.29 33.45
C ASP A 234 13.48 0.12 34.63
N GLN A 235 14.78 0.24 34.41
CA GLN A 235 15.64 1.04 35.27
C GLN A 235 15.86 2.39 34.60
N SER A 236 15.21 3.40 35.17
CA SER A 236 15.51 4.80 34.96
C SER A 236 16.74 5.18 35.79
N HIS A 237 17.80 5.64 35.15
CA HIS A 237 18.73 6.63 35.70
C HIS A 237 19.34 7.43 34.54
#